data_AF-A0A5N6REE7-F1
#
_entry.id   AF-A0A5N6REE7-F1
#
_cell.length_a   1.000
_cell.length_b   1.000
_cell.length_c   1.000
_cell.angle_alpha   90.00
_cell.angle_beta   90.00
_cell.angle_gamma   90.00
#
_symmetry.space_group_name_H-M   'P 1'
#
loop_
_entity.id
_entity.type
_entity.pdbx_description
1 polymer ?
#
loop_
_entity_poly.entity_id
_entity_poly.type
_entity_poly.pdbx_seq_one_letter_code
_entity_poly.pdbx_strand_id
1 'polypeptide(L)'
;MDWQENLEDDEDENWLLNWNRRRRMAVAQVLCLVAYAMCMSHVYCHKYLIDRPAASLNSKKRKGSGDDFCMREFEGIRAAIKEVAEAIREGNAIIKKGQARVYSEEEVFSELVNMGVEQNLRYRAYTFLTEDAARVRAFFGCPIDERKKFLLQMMCCPLDP
;
A
#
# COMPACT_ATOMS: atom_id res chain seq x y z
N MET A 1 -14.17 17.96 -25.06
CA MET A 1 -13.87 18.80 -23.88
C MET A 1 -15.01 18.59 -22.89
N ASP A 2 -15.18 17.40 -22.35
CA ASP A 2 -14.23 16.60 -21.53
C ASP A 2 -14.06 17.15 -20.11
N TRP A 3 -15.17 17.52 -19.47
CA TRP A 3 -15.20 17.95 -18.07
C TRP A 3 -15.49 16.81 -17.10
N GLN A 4 -15.91 15.65 -17.61
CA GLN A 4 -16.39 14.54 -16.81
C GLN A 4 -15.30 13.48 -16.60
N GLU A 5 -14.45 13.21 -17.60
CA GLU A 5 -13.29 12.31 -17.43
C GLU A 5 -12.20 12.97 -16.56
N ASN A 6 -11.99 14.29 -16.68
CA ASN A 6 -11.09 15.04 -15.80
C ASN A 6 -11.56 15.09 -14.33
N LEU A 7 -12.85 14.94 -14.04
CA LEU A 7 -13.37 14.98 -12.67
C LEU A 7 -13.16 13.64 -11.94
N GLU A 8 -13.24 12.53 -12.67
CA GLU A 8 -13.00 11.19 -12.14
C GLU A 8 -11.50 10.97 -11.86
N ASP A 9 -10.62 11.44 -12.74
CA ASP A 9 -9.16 11.41 -12.50
C ASP A 9 -8.75 12.33 -11.31
N ASP A 10 -9.40 13.49 -11.14
CA ASP A 10 -9.18 14.39 -9.99
C ASP A 10 -9.66 13.75 -8.66
N GLU A 11 -10.78 13.03 -8.65
CA GLU A 11 -11.24 12.29 -7.47
C GLU A 11 -10.30 11.12 -7.13
N ASP A 12 -9.77 10.44 -8.15
CA ASP A 12 -8.84 9.33 -7.99
C ASP A 12 -7.46 9.74 -7.47
N GLU A 13 -6.88 10.84 -7.98
CA GLU A 13 -5.64 11.39 -7.42
C GLU A 13 -5.85 11.94 -5.99
N ASN A 14 -7.02 12.53 -5.72
CA ASN A 14 -7.35 13.09 -4.42
C ASN A 14 -7.46 12.02 -3.32
N TRP A 15 -8.02 10.83 -3.60
CA TRP A 15 -8.05 9.76 -2.60
C TRP A 15 -6.65 9.25 -2.27
N LEU A 16 -5.78 9.08 -3.26
CA LEU A 16 -4.44 8.54 -3.06
C LEU A 16 -3.57 9.51 -2.25
N LEU A 17 -3.67 10.81 -2.54
CA LEU A 17 -3.01 11.88 -1.78
C LEU A 17 -3.53 11.98 -0.35
N ASN A 18 -4.85 11.93 -0.15
CA ASN A 18 -5.46 11.98 1.18
C ASN A 18 -5.12 10.73 2.01
N TRP A 19 -5.13 9.56 1.39
CA TRP A 19 -4.67 8.31 2.00
C TRP A 19 -3.21 8.37 2.40
N ASN A 20 -2.32 8.82 1.50
CA ASN A 20 -0.90 8.94 1.80
C ASN A 20 -0.62 9.98 2.89
N ARG A 21 -1.43 11.04 2.98
CA ARG A 21 -1.41 12.01 4.09
C ARG A 21 -1.83 11.37 5.41
N ARG A 22 -2.96 10.65 5.44
CA ARG A 22 -3.44 9.92 6.64
C ARG A 22 -2.45 8.87 7.12
N ARG A 23 -1.84 8.11 6.19
CA ARG A 23 -0.79 7.14 6.50
C ARG A 23 0.44 7.80 7.11
N ARG A 24 0.91 8.90 6.53
CA ARG A 24 2.05 9.66 7.09
C ARG A 24 1.75 10.21 8.48
N MET A 25 0.52 10.68 8.73
CA MET A 25 0.09 11.12 10.06
C MET A 25 0.03 9.96 11.06
N ALA A 26 -0.51 8.80 10.67
CA ALA A 26 -0.54 7.62 11.54
C ALA A 26 0.89 7.14 11.89
N VAL A 27 1.79 7.10 10.92
CA VAL A 27 3.22 6.77 11.16
C VAL A 27 3.85 7.79 12.11
N ALA A 28 3.63 9.09 11.90
CA ALA A 28 4.15 10.13 12.79
C ALA A 28 3.60 10.00 14.22
N GLN A 29 2.30 9.70 14.37
CA GLN A 29 1.69 9.47 15.69
C GLN A 29 2.29 8.26 16.40
N VAL A 30 2.48 7.15 15.70
CA VAL A 30 3.13 5.96 16.27
C VAL A 30 4.58 6.26 16.66
N LEU A 31 5.33 6.96 15.81
CA LEU A 31 6.71 7.36 16.13
C LEU A 31 6.77 8.28 17.36
N CYS A 32 5.85 9.24 17.46
CA CYS A 32 5.74 10.11 18.63
C CYS A 32 5.38 9.32 19.90
N LEU A 33 4.46 8.35 19.82
CA LEU A 33 4.09 7.50 20.96
C LEU A 33 5.25 6.59 21.38
N VAL A 34 5.98 6.02 20.44
CA VAL A 34 7.17 5.21 20.71
C VAL A 34 8.27 6.05 21.35
N ALA A 35 8.56 7.24 20.80
CA ALA A 35 9.53 8.16 21.38
C ALA A 35 9.12 8.62 22.78
N TYR A 36 7.84 8.92 22.98
CA TYR A 36 7.29 9.26 24.30
C TYR A 36 7.45 8.10 25.28
N ALA A 37 7.11 6.87 24.88
CA ALA A 37 7.29 5.68 25.72
C ALA A 37 8.77 5.42 26.05
N MET A 38 9.69 5.62 25.10
CA MET A 38 11.13 5.53 25.34
C MET A 38 11.62 6.61 26.30
N CYS A 39 11.18 7.86 26.15
CA CYS A 39 11.52 8.96 27.06
C CYS A 39 10.95 8.72 28.47
N MET A 40 9.69 8.31 28.56
CA MET A 40 9.06 7.97 29.84
C MET A 40 9.78 6.79 30.49
N SER A 41 10.10 5.74 29.74
CA SER A 41 10.87 4.59 30.24
C SER A 41 12.26 4.99 30.71
N HIS A 42 12.96 5.83 29.96
CA HIS A 42 14.27 6.35 30.34
C HIS A 42 14.16 7.15 31.64
N VAL A 43 13.22 8.09 31.75
CA VAL A 43 13.03 8.91 32.95
C VAL A 43 12.58 8.07 34.15
N TYR A 44 11.66 7.12 33.97
CA TYR A 44 11.14 6.27 35.05
C TYR A 44 12.19 5.25 35.51
N CYS A 45 12.88 4.58 34.58
CA CYS A 45 13.95 3.63 34.91
C CYS A 45 15.18 4.34 35.49
N HIS A 46 15.56 5.51 34.96
CA HIS A 46 16.65 6.32 35.51
C HIS A 46 16.34 6.79 36.94
N LYS A 47 15.11 7.24 37.20
CA LYS A 47 14.69 7.65 38.55
C LYS A 47 14.65 6.47 39.53
N TYR A 48 14.13 5.31 39.11
CA TYR A 48 14.13 4.09 39.93
C TYR A 48 15.50 3.42 40.12
N LEU A 49 16.44 3.55 39.17
CA LEU A 49 17.82 3.07 39.33
C LEU A 49 18.66 3.99 40.22
N ILE A 50 18.45 5.31 40.18
CA ILE A 50 19.19 6.28 41.00
C ILE A 50 18.67 6.31 42.45
N ASP A 51 17.38 6.07 42.68
CA ASP A 51 16.81 5.94 44.03
C ASP A 51 17.15 4.61 44.72
N ARG A 52 18.06 3.79 44.18
CA ARG A 52 18.72 2.71 44.93
C ARG A 52 19.96 3.31 45.61
N PRO A 53 19.88 3.75 46.88
CA PRO A 53 21.04 4.33 47.53
C PRO A 53 22.07 3.22 47.71
N ALA A 54 23.34 3.53 47.52
CA ALA A 54 24.46 2.70 47.97
C ALA A 54 24.58 2.68 49.51
N ALA A 55 23.47 2.59 50.23
CA ALA A 55 23.44 2.54 51.68
C ALA A 55 22.46 1.46 52.17
N SER A 56 22.93 0.66 53.12
CA SER A 56 22.20 -0.37 53.87
C SER A 56 22.13 -1.76 53.22
N LEU A 57 23.25 -2.48 53.30
CA LEU A 57 23.26 -3.91 53.62
C LEU A 57 22.30 -4.12 54.82
N ASN A 58 21.42 -5.12 54.72
CA ASN A 58 20.49 -5.63 55.76
C ASN A 58 19.04 -5.14 55.65
N SER A 59 18.27 -5.74 54.74
CA SER A 59 16.94 -6.30 55.05
C SER A 59 16.28 -6.88 53.79
N LYS A 60 15.34 -7.78 54.06
CA LYS A 60 14.75 -8.81 53.20
C LYS A 60 14.23 -8.29 51.84
N LYS A 61 14.85 -8.81 50.78
CA LYS A 61 14.53 -8.66 49.35
C LYS A 61 13.02 -8.82 49.10
N ARG A 62 12.30 -7.72 48.88
CA ARG A 62 11.01 -7.72 48.14
C ARG A 62 11.27 -7.14 46.76
N LYS A 63 11.51 -8.02 45.80
CA LYS A 63 11.49 -7.72 44.37
C LYS A 63 10.04 -7.85 43.93
N GLY A 64 9.41 -6.77 43.44
CA GLY A 64 8.08 -6.88 42.82
C GLY A 64 7.18 -5.68 43.07
N SER A 65 7.22 -4.72 42.15
CA SER A 65 6.05 -3.89 41.80
C SER A 65 6.36 -3.03 40.55
N GLY A 66 7.52 -2.38 40.50
CA GLY A 66 7.92 -1.54 39.36
C GLY A 66 8.29 -2.31 38.08
N ASP A 67 8.98 -3.44 38.23
CA ASP A 67 9.41 -4.32 37.14
C ASP A 67 8.21 -4.95 36.40
N ASP A 68 7.16 -5.32 37.17
CA ASP A 68 5.93 -5.94 36.66
C ASP A 68 5.03 -4.93 35.91
N PHE A 69 4.93 -3.69 36.43
CA PHE A 69 4.19 -2.62 35.78
C PHE A 69 4.85 -2.19 34.46
N CYS A 70 6.17 -1.98 34.44
CA CYS A 70 6.89 -1.65 33.22
C CYS A 70 6.75 -2.75 32.17
N MET A 71 6.90 -4.02 32.53
CA MET A 71 6.73 -5.14 31.60
C MET A 71 5.34 -5.18 30.97
N ARG A 72 4.27 -4.98 31.78
CA ARG A 72 2.89 -4.96 31.28
C ARG A 72 2.63 -3.82 30.30
N GLU A 73 3.12 -2.62 30.61
CA GLU A 73 3.02 -1.47 29.71
C GLU A 73 3.80 -1.70 28.40
N PHE A 74 5.00 -2.29 28.48
CA PHE A 74 5.77 -2.67 27.29
C PHE A 74 5.07 -3.73 26.44
N GLU A 75 4.42 -4.70 27.07
CA GLU A 75 3.61 -5.70 26.36
C GLU A 75 2.41 -5.06 25.67
N GLY A 76 1.72 -4.12 26.32
CA GLY A 76 0.62 -3.34 25.73
C GLY A 76 1.07 -2.51 24.53
N ILE A 77 2.19 -1.80 24.65
CA ILE A 77 2.77 -1.02 23.54
C ILE A 77 3.19 -1.96 22.40
N ARG A 78 3.81 -3.10 22.72
CA ARG A 78 4.20 -4.09 21.71
C ARG A 78 3.00 -4.67 20.97
N ALA A 79 1.90 -4.94 21.68
CA ALA A 79 0.66 -5.41 21.09
C ALA A 79 0.06 -4.35 20.15
N ALA A 80 -0.06 -3.11 20.60
CA ALA A 80 -0.57 -2.00 19.80
C ALA A 80 0.25 -1.77 18.52
N ILE A 81 1.59 -1.86 18.60
CA ILE A 81 2.46 -1.76 17.42
C ILE A 81 2.20 -2.89 16.43
N LYS A 82 1.97 -4.12 16.91
CA LYS A 82 1.66 -5.27 16.04
C LYS A 82 0.32 -5.07 15.32
N GLU A 83 -0.71 -4.64 16.03
CA GLU A 83 -2.04 -4.37 15.44
C GLU A 83 -1.96 -3.28 14.36
N VAL A 84 -1.24 -2.19 14.63
CA VAL A 84 -1.02 -1.13 13.62
C VAL A 84 -0.24 -1.66 12.41
N ALA A 85 0.79 -2.49 12.64
CA ALA A 85 1.55 -3.11 11.54
C ALA A 85 0.68 -4.06 10.71
N GLU A 86 -0.25 -4.79 11.34
CA GLU A 86 -1.23 -5.65 10.66
C GLU A 86 -2.18 -4.83 9.80
N ALA A 87 -2.78 -3.77 10.34
CA ALA A 87 -3.66 -2.87 9.60
C ALA A 87 -2.97 -2.22 8.40
N ILE A 88 -1.68 -1.85 8.53
CA ILE A 88 -0.89 -1.33 7.40
C ILE A 88 -0.67 -2.40 6.34
N ARG A 89 -0.35 -3.65 6.73
CA ARG A 89 -0.16 -4.76 5.78
C ARG A 89 -1.45 -5.06 5.02
N GLU A 90 -2.57 -5.11 5.73
CA GLU A 90 -3.88 -5.37 5.13
C GLU A 90 -4.30 -4.23 4.19
N GLY A 91 -4.16 -2.98 4.61
CA GLY A 91 -4.41 -1.81 3.77
C GLY A 91 -3.54 -1.82 2.50
N ASN A 92 -2.26 -2.20 2.60
CA ASN A 92 -1.38 -2.34 1.43
C ASN A 92 -1.82 -3.48 0.50
N ALA A 93 -2.35 -4.58 1.03
CA ALA A 93 -2.85 -5.70 0.22
C ALA A 93 -4.12 -5.32 -0.56
N ILE A 94 -5.01 -4.51 0.04
CA ILE A 94 -6.20 -3.97 -0.63
C ILE A 94 -5.79 -3.05 -1.79
N ILE A 95 -4.82 -2.16 -1.58
CA ILE A 95 -4.30 -1.27 -2.63
C ILE A 95 -3.73 -2.08 -3.79
N LYS A 96 -2.93 -3.11 -3.52
CA LYS A 96 -2.39 -3.98 -4.58
C LYS A 96 -3.47 -4.69 -5.40
N LYS A 97 -4.62 -4.98 -4.80
CA LYS A 97 -5.77 -5.59 -5.50
C LYS A 97 -6.57 -4.55 -6.30
N GLY A 98 -6.65 -3.32 -5.83
CA GLY A 98 -7.36 -2.22 -6.50
C GLY A 98 -6.52 -1.51 -7.57
N GLN A 99 -5.19 -1.64 -7.54
CA GLN A 99 -4.32 -1.03 -8.52
C GLN A 99 -4.52 -1.70 -9.88
N ALA A 100 -5.10 -0.98 -10.83
CA ALA A 100 -5.24 -1.45 -12.20
C ALA A 100 -3.87 -1.89 -12.72
N ARG A 101 -3.76 -3.14 -13.18
CA ARG A 101 -2.52 -3.66 -13.74
C ARG A 101 -2.08 -2.76 -14.90
N VAL A 102 -0.89 -2.19 -14.78
CA VAL A 102 -0.24 -1.43 -15.85
C VAL A 102 0.54 -2.44 -16.68
N TYR A 103 0.20 -2.54 -17.96
CA TYR A 103 0.90 -3.40 -18.92
C TYR A 103 1.97 -2.58 -19.61
N SER A 104 3.16 -3.15 -19.77
CA SER A 104 4.19 -2.51 -20.58
C SER A 104 3.87 -2.62 -22.07
N GLU A 105 4.42 -1.70 -22.86
CA GLU A 105 4.30 -1.78 -24.33
C GLU A 105 4.90 -3.09 -24.88
N GLU A 106 5.97 -3.60 -24.26
CA GLU A 106 6.57 -4.88 -24.62
C GLU A 106 5.63 -6.07 -24.35
N GLU A 107 4.89 -6.05 -23.23
CA GLU A 107 3.86 -7.05 -22.93
C GLU A 107 2.74 -6.99 -23.97
N VAL A 108 2.29 -5.80 -24.37
CA VAL A 108 1.28 -5.60 -25.42
C VAL A 108 1.77 -6.22 -26.74
N PHE A 109 2.99 -5.89 -27.16
CA PHE A 109 3.54 -6.38 -28.42
C PHE A 109 3.72 -7.90 -28.41
N SER A 110 4.23 -8.45 -27.31
CA SER A 110 4.43 -9.90 -27.13
C SER A 110 3.10 -10.65 -27.23
N GLU A 111 2.04 -10.11 -26.63
CA GLU A 111 0.71 -10.73 -26.71
C GLU A 111 0.15 -10.75 -28.14
N LEU A 112 0.35 -9.68 -28.91
CA LEU A 112 -0.03 -9.63 -30.33
C LEU A 112 0.71 -10.69 -31.17
N VAL A 113 1.98 -10.96 -30.84
CA VAL A 113 2.75 -12.04 -31.47
C VAL A 113 2.19 -13.41 -31.05
N ASN A 114 1.92 -13.63 -29.77
CA ASN A 114 1.41 -14.90 -29.23
C ASN A 114 0.07 -15.31 -29.83
N MET A 115 -0.83 -14.35 -30.09
CA MET A 115 -2.12 -14.60 -30.76
C MET A 115 -1.99 -14.82 -32.29
N GLY A 116 -0.78 -14.71 -32.84
CA GLY A 116 -0.54 -14.84 -34.27
C GLY A 116 -1.21 -13.74 -35.09
N VAL A 117 -1.20 -12.49 -34.60
CA VAL A 117 -1.62 -11.33 -35.41
C VAL A 117 -0.61 -11.15 -36.54
N GLU A 118 -1.09 -11.07 -37.79
CA GLU A 118 -0.25 -10.89 -38.97
C GLU A 118 0.64 -9.65 -38.85
N GLN A 119 1.86 -9.71 -39.37
CA GLN A 119 2.86 -8.65 -39.20
C GLN A 119 2.35 -7.27 -39.67
N ASN A 120 1.60 -7.24 -40.77
CA ASN A 120 1.03 -6.00 -41.33
C ASN A 120 -0.04 -5.38 -40.41
N LEU A 121 -0.85 -6.22 -39.74
CA LEU A 121 -1.88 -5.76 -38.81
C LEU A 121 -1.32 -5.48 -37.41
N ARG A 122 -0.21 -6.15 -37.04
CA ARG A 122 0.37 -6.10 -35.71
C ARG A 122 0.80 -4.69 -35.32
N TYR A 123 1.50 -3.97 -36.18
CA TYR A 123 1.91 -2.59 -35.88
C TYR A 123 0.71 -1.66 -35.70
N ARG A 124 -0.31 -1.82 -36.54
CA ARG A 124 -1.55 -1.04 -36.43
C ARG A 124 -2.32 -1.35 -35.15
N ALA A 125 -2.39 -2.61 -34.75
CA ALA A 125 -3.01 -3.04 -33.50
C ALA A 125 -2.22 -2.56 -32.28
N TYR A 126 -0.90 -2.62 -32.34
CA TYR A 126 -0.02 -2.10 -31.31
C TYR A 126 -0.28 -0.61 -31.09
N THR A 127 -0.19 0.20 -32.15
CA THR A 127 -0.46 1.64 -32.08
C THR A 127 -1.85 1.93 -31.53
N PHE A 128 -2.88 1.23 -32.03
CA PHE A 128 -4.25 1.39 -31.56
C PHE A 128 -4.40 1.11 -30.05
N LEU A 129 -3.74 0.07 -29.53
CA LEU A 129 -3.78 -0.28 -28.11
C LEU A 129 -2.96 0.70 -27.26
N THR A 130 -1.74 1.04 -27.66
CA THR A 130 -0.84 1.87 -26.84
C THR A 130 -1.22 3.35 -26.82
N GLU A 131 -2.06 3.81 -27.75
CA GLU A 131 -2.65 5.15 -27.72
C GLU A 131 -3.53 5.42 -26.51
N ASP A 132 -4.14 4.39 -25.92
CA ASP A 132 -5.10 4.53 -24.82
C ASP A 132 -5.00 3.35 -23.84
N ALA A 133 -4.62 3.66 -22.60
CA ALA A 133 -4.47 2.69 -21.51
C ALA A 133 -5.78 1.93 -21.21
N ALA A 134 -6.95 2.52 -21.47
CA ALA A 134 -8.24 1.85 -21.31
C ALA A 134 -8.41 0.71 -22.34
N ARG A 135 -7.94 0.89 -23.58
CA ARG A 135 -7.96 -0.16 -24.62
C ARG A 135 -7.08 -1.33 -24.23
N VAL A 136 -5.88 -1.06 -23.70
CA VAL A 136 -4.97 -2.10 -23.19
C VAL A 136 -5.64 -2.88 -22.06
N ARG A 137 -6.27 -2.18 -21.12
CA ARG A 137 -6.96 -2.81 -19.99
C ARG A 137 -8.13 -3.70 -20.45
N ALA A 138 -8.96 -3.20 -21.37
CA ALA A 138 -10.05 -3.96 -21.95
C ALA A 138 -9.56 -5.20 -22.72
N PHE A 139 -8.50 -5.03 -23.52
CA PHE A 139 -7.88 -6.10 -24.29
C PHE A 139 -7.34 -7.22 -23.39
N PHE A 140 -6.55 -6.90 -22.36
CA PHE A 140 -6.03 -7.92 -21.44
C PHE A 140 -7.09 -8.49 -20.48
N GLY A 141 -8.18 -7.77 -20.24
CA GLY A 141 -9.34 -8.25 -19.50
C GLY A 141 -10.14 -9.34 -20.24
N CYS A 142 -10.04 -9.39 -21.57
CA CYS A 142 -10.65 -10.42 -22.39
C CYS A 142 -9.90 -11.77 -22.23
N PRO A 143 -10.60 -12.92 -22.16
CA PRO A 143 -9.97 -14.24 -22.16
C PRO A 143 -9.09 -14.46 -23.39
N ILE A 144 -7.94 -15.15 -23.21
CA ILE A 144 -6.89 -15.32 -24.23
C ILE A 144 -7.46 -15.82 -25.57
N ASP A 145 -8.36 -16.80 -25.53
CA ASP A 145 -8.93 -17.43 -26.72
C ASP A 145 -9.79 -16.47 -27.57
N GLU A 146 -10.33 -15.42 -26.96
CA GLU A 146 -11.23 -14.46 -27.60
C GLU A 146 -10.54 -13.14 -27.99
N ARG A 147 -9.38 -12.85 -27.39
CA ARG A 147 -8.65 -11.58 -27.54
C ARG A 147 -8.43 -11.16 -28.98
N LYS A 148 -8.12 -12.10 -29.88
CA LYS A 148 -7.88 -11.78 -31.30
C LYS A 148 -9.15 -11.27 -32.00
N LYS A 149 -10.29 -11.93 -31.75
CA LYS A 149 -11.58 -11.52 -32.32
C LYS A 149 -12.05 -10.20 -31.71
N PHE A 150 -11.87 -10.06 -30.40
CA PHE A 150 -12.19 -8.84 -29.67
C PHE A 150 -11.37 -7.63 -30.14
N LEU A 151 -10.06 -7.80 -30.33
CA LEU A 151 -9.17 -6.77 -30.87
C LEU A 151 -9.62 -6.30 -32.26
N LEU A 152 -9.98 -7.22 -33.15
CA LEU A 152 -10.51 -6.87 -34.47
C LEU A 152 -11.82 -6.09 -34.36
N GLN A 153 -12.71 -6.47 -33.45
CA GLN A 153 -13.95 -5.75 -33.20
C GLN A 153 -13.66 -4.33 -32.68
N MET A 154 -12.76 -4.16 -31.73
CA MET A 154 -12.36 -2.84 -31.21
C MET A 154 -11.76 -1.93 -32.30
N MET A 155 -10.96 -2.50 -33.21
CA MET A 155 -10.31 -1.75 -34.29
C MET A 155 -11.21 -1.44 -35.49
N CYS A 156 -12.28 -2.23 -35.70
CA CYS A 156 -13.13 -2.15 -36.89
C CYS A 156 -14.55 -1.64 -36.62
N CYS A 157 -15.01 -1.60 -35.37
CA CYS A 157 -16.29 -1.00 -35.02
C CYS A 157 -16.08 0.40 -34.45
N PRO A 158 -16.52 1.47 -35.14
CA PRO A 158 -16.78 2.72 -34.45
C PRO A 158 -17.98 2.48 -33.53
N LEU A 159 -17.81 2.65 -32.22
CA LEU A 159 -18.96 2.93 -31.36
C LEU A 159 -19.38 4.37 -31.68
N ASP A 160 -20.22 4.55 -32.71
CA ASP A 160 -20.94 5.81 -32.94
C ASP A 160 -22.32 5.73 -32.26
N PRO A 161 -22.74 6.83 -31.62
CA PRO A 161 -23.88 7.58 -32.15
C PRO A 161 -23.47 8.85 -32.91
#